data_AF-A0A0Q7TV36-F1
#
_entry.id   AF-A0A0Q7TV36-F1
#
_cell.length_a   1.000
_cell.length_b   1.000
_cell.length_c   1.000
_cell.angle_alpha   90.00
_cell.angle_beta   90.00
_cell.angle_gamma   90.00
#
_symmetry.space_group_name_H-M   'P 1'
#
loop_
_entity.id
_entity.type
_entity.pdbx_description
1 polymer ?
#
loop_
_entity_poly.entity_id
_entity_poly.type
_entity_poly.pdbx_seq_one_letter_code
_entity_poly.pdbx_strand_id
1 'polypeptide(L)'
;MRRQVLVGAALIAALVVAPAFAPAATAAEIEPPKVTISAVDWVAAAAALKDAGDGTPAEQFARLNTATDKRFPGIAGSSVPVLAPFDLDAFKADKSDADTDKYFGVFHPTKYFLPGPAGFTGTYALDTGGGPFKVTYKKKPIEIEITGAGFTYDLDPPDHQEVFPPKDKELSTLFPGIRRIIREAHVRYAFERFGVPYIVSIQCYDTRVSSRYLSCREADPIAEAFLKKLVVVGGAPRTIPEPHLDLTRPSGPSDFTYYAPGDLIPNTGWKKLPGRADYHVYALMRFPIAEAPAYVKSQSFMPWGDCYRSGRTGRIGKKDAPYTCKVNGLPLTFNESAAVNFNYPWRDNFCELRDFLVGQCPGGYGHQGQDIRPANCVMDNVGSDRCEPYQHTIAAVRDGLIWRLPGNLAAYLILNNPNEFVRFRYLHMNPKYMDEDGLVTGRVVKEGEIIGKVATWGDYESGTSYHLHFNMQVVTKSGWVWVNPYMSLVLAYEKLIGGRGKELHEGDPVPPVPDKPPVILHPPVTAATPGTAATKTETAEPRKPLVKRVREKVRKFIRRHRHRKPRTETDE
;
A
#
# COMPACT_ATOMS: atom_id res chain seq x y z
N MET A 1 -19.27 13.52 -97.54
CA MET A 1 -20.05 14.63 -96.93
C MET A 1 -19.96 14.52 -95.40
N ARG A 2 -19.53 15.61 -94.74
CA ARG A 2 -19.80 16.06 -93.35
C ARG A 2 -19.65 15.12 -92.13
N ARG A 3 -18.65 15.50 -91.30
CA ARG A 3 -18.60 15.74 -89.83
C ARG A 3 -19.04 14.64 -88.81
N GLN A 4 -18.04 14.26 -88.00
CA GLN A 4 -17.97 14.22 -86.51
C GLN A 4 -19.21 13.85 -85.69
N VAL A 5 -19.07 12.88 -84.77
CA VAL A 5 -19.18 13.06 -83.30
C VAL A 5 -18.40 11.92 -82.60
N LEU A 6 -17.43 12.27 -81.73
CA LEU A 6 -16.87 11.39 -80.69
C LEU A 6 -17.79 11.45 -79.45
N VAL A 7 -18.20 10.29 -78.91
CA VAL A 7 -18.77 10.19 -77.56
C VAL A 7 -17.97 9.14 -76.80
N GLY A 8 -17.17 9.60 -75.84
CA GLY A 8 -16.53 8.76 -74.84
C GLY A 8 -17.53 8.46 -73.71
N ALA A 9 -17.74 7.18 -73.41
CA ALA A 9 -18.53 6.75 -72.27
C ALA A 9 -17.63 6.65 -71.03
N ALA A 10 -17.95 7.46 -70.01
CA ALA A 10 -17.32 7.42 -68.70
C ALA A 10 -17.94 6.30 -67.84
N LEU A 11 -17.10 5.47 -67.24
CA LEU A 11 -17.49 4.50 -66.20
C LEU A 11 -17.91 5.23 -64.93
N ILE A 12 -19.15 4.98 -64.48
CA ILE A 12 -19.65 5.36 -63.16
C ILE A 12 -19.20 4.29 -62.15
N ALA A 13 -18.25 4.63 -61.29
CA ALA A 13 -17.91 3.83 -60.11
C ALA A 13 -18.92 4.13 -59.00
N ALA A 14 -19.74 3.15 -58.65
CA ALA A 14 -20.65 3.21 -57.51
C ALA A 14 -19.83 3.11 -56.20
N LEU A 15 -19.73 4.20 -55.45
CA LEU A 15 -19.26 4.18 -54.07
C LEU A 15 -20.38 3.62 -53.17
N VAL A 16 -20.22 2.38 -52.72
CA VAL A 16 -20.99 1.84 -51.60
C VAL A 16 -20.32 2.35 -50.32
N VAL A 17 -20.92 3.35 -49.69
CA VAL A 17 -20.55 3.78 -48.34
C VAL A 17 -21.16 2.78 -47.35
N ALA A 18 -20.37 1.80 -46.94
CA ALA A 18 -20.70 0.98 -45.78
C ALA A 18 -20.50 1.81 -44.51
N PRO A 19 -21.46 1.83 -43.56
CA PRO A 19 -21.24 2.47 -42.27
C PRO A 19 -20.21 1.64 -41.50
N ALA A 20 -19.03 2.21 -41.27
CA ALA A 20 -18.07 1.69 -40.33
C ALA A 20 -18.66 1.84 -38.92
N PHE A 21 -19.42 0.84 -38.46
CA PHE A 21 -19.60 0.63 -37.03
C PHE A 21 -18.24 0.24 -36.47
N ALA A 22 -17.50 1.22 -35.97
CA ALA A 22 -16.41 0.94 -35.04
C ALA A 22 -17.03 0.17 -33.86
N PRO A 23 -16.52 -1.02 -33.50
CA PRO A 23 -16.96 -1.67 -32.29
C PRO A 23 -16.68 -0.69 -31.14
N ALA A 24 -17.70 -0.39 -30.34
CA ALA A 24 -17.51 0.29 -29.07
C ALA A 24 -16.40 -0.47 -28.33
N ALA A 25 -15.30 0.21 -28.01
CA ALA A 25 -14.18 -0.40 -27.30
C ALA A 25 -14.76 -1.02 -26.02
N THR A 26 -14.74 -2.34 -25.95
CA THR A 26 -15.11 -3.07 -24.74
C THR A 26 -14.08 -2.72 -23.69
N ALA A 27 -14.52 -2.36 -22.47
CA ALA A 27 -13.64 -2.22 -21.32
C ALA A 27 -12.68 -3.41 -21.28
N ALA A 28 -11.37 -3.17 -21.12
CA ALA A 28 -10.43 -4.27 -21.04
C ALA A 28 -10.80 -5.13 -19.83
N GLU A 29 -10.83 -6.44 -20.04
CA GLU A 29 -11.20 -7.39 -18.99
C GLU A 29 -10.10 -7.41 -17.91
N ILE A 30 -10.50 -7.53 -16.65
CA ILE A 30 -9.54 -7.65 -15.56
C ILE A 30 -8.76 -8.95 -15.66
N GLU A 31 -7.46 -8.91 -15.38
CA GLU A 31 -6.55 -10.02 -15.61
C GLU A 31 -6.05 -10.64 -14.28
N PRO A 32 -5.86 -11.96 -14.19
CA PRO A 32 -5.17 -12.58 -13.07
C PRO A 32 -3.67 -12.29 -13.15
N PRO A 33 -2.96 -12.24 -12.02
CA PRO A 33 -1.52 -11.98 -12.02
C PRO A 33 -0.76 -13.13 -12.68
N LYS A 34 0.33 -12.80 -13.38
CA LYS A 34 1.29 -13.80 -13.87
C LYS A 34 2.19 -14.22 -12.70
N VAL A 35 2.41 -15.51 -12.56
CA VAL A 35 3.22 -16.08 -11.47
C VAL A 35 4.16 -17.17 -11.97
N THR A 36 5.32 -17.26 -11.32
CA THR A 36 6.29 -18.34 -11.50
C THR A 36 6.33 -19.20 -10.23
N ILE A 37 6.05 -20.50 -10.37
CA ILE A 37 6.12 -21.47 -9.27
C ILE A 37 7.57 -21.91 -9.04
N SER A 38 7.95 -22.05 -7.76
CA SER A 38 9.27 -22.54 -7.35
C SER A 38 9.32 -24.06 -7.40
N ALA A 39 10.34 -24.60 -8.04
CA ALA A 39 10.63 -26.03 -8.04
C ALA A 39 11.46 -26.40 -6.80
N VAL A 40 10.77 -26.66 -5.68
CA VAL A 40 11.42 -26.85 -4.38
C VAL A 40 12.21 -28.16 -4.31
N ASP A 41 13.52 -28.06 -4.13
CA ASP A 41 14.42 -29.21 -3.96
C ASP A 41 14.54 -29.60 -2.48
N TRP A 42 13.56 -30.39 -2.02
CA TRP A 42 13.52 -30.91 -0.65
C TRP A 42 14.64 -31.93 -0.36
N VAL A 43 15.20 -32.58 -1.38
CA VAL A 43 16.32 -33.50 -1.20
C VAL A 43 17.59 -32.72 -0.88
N ALA A 44 17.87 -31.65 -1.61
CA ALA A 44 18.98 -30.75 -1.29
C ALA A 44 18.78 -30.02 0.06
N ALA A 45 17.54 -29.64 0.39
CA ALA A 45 17.22 -29.02 1.68
C ALA A 45 17.47 -29.98 2.85
N ALA A 46 17.07 -31.24 2.71
CA ALA A 46 17.35 -32.32 3.66
C ALA A 46 18.85 -32.59 3.81
N ALA A 47 19.59 -32.64 2.71
CA ALA A 47 21.04 -32.85 2.71
C ALA A 47 21.83 -31.72 3.41
N ALA A 48 21.24 -30.53 3.54
CA ALA A 48 21.83 -29.41 4.27
C ALA A 48 21.69 -29.52 5.80
N LEU A 49 20.89 -30.47 6.30
CA LEU A 49 20.72 -30.71 7.74
C LEU A 49 21.84 -31.62 8.26
N LYS A 50 22.63 -31.13 9.24
CA LYS A 50 23.74 -31.91 9.82
C LYS A 50 23.29 -33.20 10.52
N ASP A 51 22.13 -33.18 11.18
CA ASP A 51 21.57 -34.30 11.95
C ASP A 51 20.15 -34.66 11.47
N ALA A 52 19.95 -34.82 10.17
CA ALA A 52 18.63 -35.13 9.62
C ALA A 52 18.09 -36.49 10.13
N GLY A 53 18.99 -37.43 10.43
CA GLY A 53 18.68 -38.83 10.66
C GLY A 53 18.20 -39.54 9.39
N ASP A 54 17.87 -40.83 9.49
CA ASP A 54 17.39 -41.62 8.36
C ASP A 54 15.95 -41.25 7.95
N GLY A 55 15.57 -41.61 6.72
CA GLY A 55 14.20 -41.46 6.20
C GLY A 55 14.08 -40.47 5.05
N THR A 56 12.84 -40.26 4.62
CA THR A 56 12.47 -39.31 3.57
C THR A 56 12.66 -37.85 4.02
N PRO A 57 12.81 -36.88 3.10
CA PRO A 57 12.82 -35.45 3.46
C PRO A 57 11.60 -35.05 4.31
N ALA A 58 10.42 -35.60 4.05
CA ALA A 58 9.22 -35.31 4.84
C ALA A 58 9.36 -35.73 6.31
N GLU A 59 9.91 -36.92 6.58
CA GLU A 59 10.13 -37.41 7.95
C GLU A 59 11.21 -36.61 8.68
N GLN A 60 12.29 -36.25 7.98
CA GLN A 60 13.37 -35.43 8.53
C GLN A 60 12.87 -34.03 8.92
N PHE A 61 12.09 -33.38 8.04
CA PHE A 61 11.50 -32.08 8.33
C PHE A 61 10.40 -32.15 9.40
N ALA A 62 9.63 -33.24 9.50
CA ALA A 62 8.68 -33.44 10.59
C ALA A 62 9.36 -33.46 11.96
N ARG A 63 10.51 -34.14 12.08
CA ARG A 63 11.34 -34.14 13.30
C ARG A 63 11.89 -32.74 13.59
N LEU A 64 12.41 -32.05 12.57
CA LEU A 64 12.92 -30.69 12.72
C LEU A 64 11.82 -29.73 13.20
N ASN A 65 10.65 -29.76 12.56
CA ASN A 65 9.50 -28.95 12.95
C ASN A 65 9.07 -29.24 14.39
N THR A 66 9.05 -30.50 14.82
CA THR A 66 8.72 -30.86 16.21
C THR A 66 9.69 -30.19 17.20
N ALA A 67 10.98 -30.10 16.85
CA ALA A 67 11.97 -29.45 17.70
C ALA A 67 11.87 -27.91 17.68
N THR A 68 11.50 -27.31 16.54
CA THR A 68 11.57 -25.85 16.33
C THR A 68 10.24 -25.13 16.42
N ASP A 69 9.09 -25.83 16.45
CA ASP A 69 7.75 -25.22 16.39
C ASP A 69 7.48 -24.26 17.55
N LYS A 70 7.95 -24.58 18.77
CA LYS A 70 7.83 -23.65 19.91
C LYS A 70 8.44 -22.29 19.61
N ARG A 71 9.52 -22.26 18.81
CA ARG A 71 10.22 -21.02 18.45
C ARG A 71 9.71 -20.38 17.15
N PHE A 72 9.20 -21.21 16.24
CA PHE A 72 8.62 -20.79 14.98
C PHE A 72 7.22 -21.38 14.86
N PRO A 73 6.20 -20.78 15.52
CA PRO A 73 4.88 -21.37 15.59
C PRO A 73 4.30 -21.64 14.20
N GLY A 74 3.85 -22.87 13.97
CA GLY A 74 3.25 -23.27 12.71
C GLY A 74 4.27 -23.38 11.56
N ILE A 75 5.56 -23.55 11.84
CA ILE A 75 6.63 -23.63 10.83
C ILE A 75 6.37 -24.69 9.74
N ALA A 76 5.71 -25.79 10.09
CA ALA A 76 5.26 -26.82 9.15
C ALA A 76 4.24 -26.30 8.13
N GLY A 77 3.68 -25.10 8.33
CA GLY A 77 2.80 -24.38 7.42
C GLY A 77 3.49 -23.80 6.20
N SER A 78 4.83 -23.69 6.17
CA SER A 78 5.61 -23.20 5.02
C SER A 78 5.81 -24.27 3.93
N SER A 79 5.44 -23.96 2.69
CA SER A 79 5.64 -24.82 1.50
C SER A 79 7.07 -24.82 0.95
N VAL A 80 7.95 -24.03 1.56
CA VAL A 80 9.38 -23.96 1.24
C VAL A 80 10.22 -24.17 2.52
N PRO A 81 11.50 -24.60 2.40
CA PRO A 81 12.40 -24.65 3.54
C PRO A 81 12.50 -23.28 4.22
N VAL A 82 12.30 -23.24 5.53
CA VAL A 82 12.39 -22.00 6.31
C VAL A 82 13.85 -21.75 6.66
N LEU A 83 14.35 -20.58 6.28
CA LEU A 83 15.68 -20.10 6.64
C LEU A 83 15.58 -19.06 7.76
N ALA A 84 16.41 -19.20 8.79
CA ALA A 84 16.45 -18.27 9.92
C ALA A 84 17.88 -18.09 10.47
N PRO A 85 18.21 -16.92 11.08
CA PRO A 85 19.51 -16.66 11.70
C PRO A 85 19.63 -17.35 13.06
N PHE A 86 19.58 -18.68 13.08
CA PHE A 86 19.38 -19.48 14.29
C PHE A 86 20.52 -20.49 14.51
N ASP A 87 21.05 -20.54 15.73
CA ASP A 87 22.03 -21.56 16.14
C ASP A 87 21.31 -22.85 16.53
N LEU A 88 20.98 -23.65 15.51
CA LEU A 88 20.27 -24.91 15.68
C LEU A 88 21.07 -25.95 16.48
N ASP A 89 22.40 -25.93 16.36
CA ASP A 89 23.29 -26.87 17.05
C ASP A 89 23.29 -26.58 18.57
N ALA A 90 23.46 -25.30 18.95
CA ALA A 90 23.37 -24.87 20.34
C ALA A 90 21.96 -25.08 20.93
N PHE A 91 20.90 -24.87 20.13
CA PHE A 91 19.52 -25.11 20.54
C PHE A 91 19.27 -26.58 20.87
N LYS A 92 19.67 -27.51 19.99
CA LYS A 92 19.50 -28.95 20.21
C LYS A 92 20.31 -29.49 21.39
N ALA A 93 21.48 -28.90 21.66
CA ALA A 93 22.33 -29.30 22.79
C ALA A 93 21.75 -28.87 24.15
N ASP A 94 20.87 -27.87 24.16
CA ASP A 94 20.28 -27.34 25.38
C ASP A 94 19.01 -28.10 25.78
N LYS A 95 19.01 -28.63 27.02
CA LYS A 95 17.88 -29.39 27.58
C LYS A 95 16.92 -28.53 28.42
N SER A 96 17.20 -27.23 28.56
CA SER A 96 16.35 -26.30 29.30
C SER A 96 15.17 -25.80 28.45
N ASP A 97 14.08 -25.39 29.11
CA ASP A 97 12.88 -24.96 28.38
C ASP A 97 13.15 -23.68 27.57
N ALA A 98 12.83 -23.75 26.28
CA ALA A 98 13.63 -23.16 25.22
C ALA A 98 13.16 -21.78 24.70
N ASP A 99 12.46 -21.00 25.53
CA ASP A 99 11.91 -19.70 25.14
C ASP A 99 12.89 -18.54 25.36
N THR A 100 14.14 -18.70 24.90
CA THR A 100 15.18 -17.68 25.05
C THR A 100 15.75 -17.26 23.69
N ASP A 101 16.05 -15.98 23.54
CA ASP A 101 16.56 -15.41 22.29
C ASP A 101 18.06 -15.67 22.05
N LYS A 102 18.74 -16.36 22.97
CA LYS A 102 20.20 -16.54 22.96
C LYS A 102 20.73 -17.24 21.70
N TYR A 103 19.90 -18.05 21.04
CA TYR A 103 20.26 -18.78 19.81
C TYR A 103 20.25 -17.90 18.54
N PHE A 104 19.79 -16.65 18.63
CA PHE A 104 19.76 -15.70 17.50
C PHE A 104 20.99 -14.77 17.48
N GLY A 105 21.89 -14.93 18.46
CA GLY A 105 23.09 -14.10 18.61
C GLY A 105 22.74 -12.66 18.96
N VAL A 106 23.05 -11.72 18.07
CA VAL A 106 22.78 -10.29 18.26
C VAL A 106 21.41 -9.86 17.74
N PHE A 107 20.72 -10.74 17.01
CA PHE A 107 19.37 -10.53 16.52
C PHE A 107 18.37 -11.14 17.50
N HIS A 108 17.13 -10.69 17.44
CA HIS A 108 16.01 -11.35 18.10
C HIS A 108 14.81 -11.42 17.14
N PRO A 109 14.01 -12.49 17.15
CA PRO A 109 12.79 -12.55 16.34
C PRO A 109 11.74 -11.63 16.91
N THR A 110 10.96 -11.03 16.02
CA THR A 110 9.76 -10.30 16.43
C THR A 110 8.57 -11.26 16.53
N LYS A 111 7.38 -10.74 16.87
CA LYS A 111 6.12 -11.51 16.80
C LYS A 111 5.59 -11.70 15.37
N TYR A 112 6.34 -11.27 14.35
CA TYR A 112 5.99 -11.46 12.95
C TYR A 112 6.73 -12.66 12.37
N PHE A 113 6.02 -13.79 12.33
CA PHE A 113 6.41 -14.98 11.57
C PHE A 113 5.14 -15.60 11.00
N LEU A 114 5.04 -15.62 9.67
CA LEU A 114 3.85 -16.07 8.94
C LEU A 114 4.23 -17.15 7.92
N PRO A 115 4.31 -18.41 8.34
CA PRO A 115 4.42 -19.55 7.45
C PRO A 115 3.06 -19.84 6.79
N GLY A 116 3.07 -20.34 5.56
CA GLY A 116 1.87 -20.65 4.82
C GLY A 116 2.12 -21.32 3.46
N PRO A 117 1.05 -21.64 2.72
CA PRO A 117 1.17 -22.38 1.46
C PRO A 117 1.93 -21.64 0.35
N ALA A 118 2.05 -20.31 0.40
CA ALA A 118 2.89 -19.55 -0.53
C ALA A 118 4.35 -19.38 -0.06
N GLY A 119 4.72 -19.99 1.07
CA GLY A 119 6.07 -19.95 1.64
C GLY A 119 6.06 -19.38 3.05
N PHE A 120 7.00 -18.50 3.38
CA PHE A 120 7.01 -17.82 4.67
C PHE A 120 7.56 -16.41 4.59
N THR A 121 7.20 -15.59 5.57
CA THR A 121 7.83 -14.31 5.83
C THR A 121 7.95 -14.12 7.33
N GLY A 122 9.01 -13.46 7.78
CA GLY A 122 9.17 -13.12 9.18
C GLY A 122 10.16 -11.97 9.37
N THR A 123 10.09 -11.32 10.52
CA THR A 123 11.03 -10.25 10.87
C THR A 123 11.78 -10.54 12.14
N TYR A 124 13.00 -10.01 12.14
CA TYR A 124 13.91 -9.99 13.26
C TYR A 124 14.28 -8.54 13.52
N ALA A 125 14.73 -8.26 14.73
CA ALA A 125 15.17 -6.93 15.10
C ALA A 125 16.61 -6.97 15.61
N LEU A 126 17.31 -5.87 15.34
CA LEU A 126 18.56 -5.51 15.98
C LEU A 126 18.31 -4.23 16.79
N ASP A 127 18.56 -4.29 18.08
CA ASP A 127 18.41 -3.13 18.95
C ASP A 127 19.38 -2.01 18.55
N THR A 128 19.00 -0.76 18.80
CA THR A 128 19.84 0.39 18.46
C THR A 128 21.14 0.36 19.27
N GLY A 129 22.28 0.28 18.58
CA GLY A 129 23.60 0.11 19.21
C GLY A 129 23.95 -1.35 19.57
N GLY A 130 23.11 -2.31 19.17
CA GLY A 130 23.38 -3.73 19.29
C GLY A 130 24.40 -4.23 18.27
N GLY A 131 25.13 -5.29 18.64
CA GLY A 131 26.13 -5.94 17.79
C GLY A 131 27.37 -5.09 17.49
N PRO A 132 28.25 -5.56 16.60
CA PRO A 132 29.51 -4.87 16.27
C PRO A 132 29.33 -3.73 15.25
N PHE A 133 28.09 -3.27 15.01
CA PHE A 133 27.76 -2.38 13.89
C PHE A 133 27.87 -0.91 14.28
N LYS A 134 28.46 -0.10 13.38
CA LYS A 134 28.51 1.36 13.54
C LYS A 134 27.26 1.99 12.92
N VAL A 135 26.22 2.21 13.74
CA VAL A 135 24.94 2.76 13.28
C VAL A 135 24.62 4.09 13.98
N THR A 136 24.34 5.12 13.18
CA THR A 136 23.98 6.48 13.64
C THR A 136 22.50 6.61 13.95
N TYR A 137 21.67 5.84 13.26
CA TYR A 137 20.24 5.73 13.51
C TYR A 137 19.96 5.13 14.89
N LYS A 138 19.11 5.80 15.69
CA LYS A 138 18.83 5.45 17.09
C LYS A 138 17.36 5.59 17.50
N LYS A 139 16.44 5.75 16.55
CA LYS A 139 15.01 6.00 16.88
C LYS A 139 14.27 4.72 17.27
N LYS A 140 14.43 3.65 16.50
CA LYS A 140 13.72 2.37 16.65
C LYS A 140 14.68 1.22 16.37
N PRO A 141 14.38 -0.01 16.84
CA PRO A 141 15.10 -1.20 16.39
C PRO A 141 15.12 -1.29 14.86
N ILE A 142 16.19 -1.87 14.32
CA ILE A 142 16.33 -2.10 12.88
C ILE A 142 15.63 -3.42 12.59
N GLU A 143 14.50 -3.37 11.89
CA GLU A 143 13.78 -4.56 11.43
C GLU A 143 14.45 -5.14 10.18
N ILE A 144 14.72 -6.44 10.22
CA ILE A 144 15.23 -7.25 9.12
C ILE A 144 14.13 -8.23 8.74
N GLU A 145 13.61 -8.11 7.53
CA GLU A 145 12.62 -9.01 6.96
C GLU A 145 13.33 -10.13 6.18
N ILE A 146 12.88 -11.37 6.33
CA ILE A 146 13.22 -12.48 5.44
C ILE A 146 11.94 -13.09 4.88
N THR A 147 11.92 -13.35 3.58
CA THR A 147 10.81 -14.00 2.88
C THR A 147 11.35 -15.11 1.99
N GLY A 148 10.77 -16.30 2.05
CA GLY A 148 10.97 -17.39 1.10
C GLY A 148 9.65 -17.68 0.39
N ALA A 149 9.64 -17.69 -0.94
CA ALA A 149 8.40 -17.71 -1.71
C ALA A 149 8.23 -18.98 -2.55
N GLY A 150 7.15 -19.71 -2.32
CA GLY A 150 6.76 -20.88 -3.11
C GLY A 150 6.35 -20.52 -4.54
N PHE A 151 5.95 -19.29 -4.77
CA PHE A 151 5.80 -18.69 -6.10
C PHE A 151 6.08 -17.18 -6.01
N THR A 152 6.45 -16.58 -7.14
CA THR A 152 6.65 -15.12 -7.25
C THR A 152 5.78 -14.54 -8.34
N TYR A 153 5.42 -13.27 -8.18
CA TYR A 153 4.66 -12.52 -9.18
C TYR A 153 5.60 -11.97 -10.26
N ASP A 154 5.19 -12.14 -11.51
CA ASP A 154 5.89 -11.65 -12.69
C ASP A 154 5.22 -10.37 -13.17
N LEU A 155 5.89 -9.24 -12.92
CA LEU A 155 5.34 -7.92 -13.19
C LEU A 155 5.77 -7.41 -14.56
N ASP A 156 4.81 -6.89 -15.32
CA ASP A 156 5.09 -6.22 -16.58
C ASP A 156 5.87 -4.90 -16.32
N PRO A 157 6.79 -4.50 -17.23
CA PRO A 157 7.51 -3.23 -17.14
C PRO A 157 6.59 -2.01 -16.98
N PRO A 158 7.09 -0.86 -16.49
CA PRO A 158 8.48 -0.59 -16.09
C PRO A 158 8.87 -1.25 -14.76
N ASP A 159 10.16 -1.57 -14.62
CA ASP A 159 10.72 -2.11 -13.38
C ASP A 159 12.01 -1.38 -13.01
N HIS A 160 11.88 -0.26 -12.30
CA HIS A 160 13.04 0.53 -11.87
C HIS A 160 13.67 -0.08 -10.60
N GLN A 161 14.85 -0.67 -10.76
CA GLN A 161 15.66 -1.20 -9.66
C GLN A 161 17.15 -1.01 -9.93
N GLU A 162 17.92 -0.76 -8.88
CA GLU A 162 19.38 -0.71 -8.95
C GLU A 162 19.96 -2.02 -8.42
N VAL A 163 20.63 -2.77 -9.28
CA VAL A 163 21.20 -4.08 -8.96
C VAL A 163 22.72 -3.99 -8.91
N PHE A 164 23.29 -4.52 -7.84
CA PHE A 164 24.71 -4.52 -7.55
C PHE A 164 25.17 -5.93 -7.16
N PRO A 165 26.46 -6.26 -7.34
CA PRO A 165 27.04 -7.41 -6.66
C PRO A 165 26.99 -7.20 -5.12
N PRO A 166 26.97 -8.28 -4.31
CA PRO A 166 27.15 -8.16 -2.86
C PRO A 166 28.51 -7.49 -2.56
N LYS A 167 28.58 -6.72 -1.46
CA LYS A 167 29.84 -6.08 -1.06
C LYS A 167 30.79 -7.11 -0.49
N ASP A 168 30.27 -8.02 0.32
CA ASP A 168 30.99 -9.19 0.77
C ASP A 168 31.00 -10.30 -0.31
N LYS A 169 32.19 -10.61 -0.81
CA LYS A 169 32.38 -11.64 -1.84
C LYS A 169 32.13 -13.06 -1.33
N GLU A 170 32.23 -13.30 -0.02
CA GLU A 170 31.93 -14.60 0.59
C GLU A 170 30.46 -14.98 0.39
N LEU A 171 29.56 -14.00 0.35
CA LEU A 171 28.14 -14.23 0.12
C LEU A 171 27.86 -14.84 -1.26
N SER A 172 28.65 -14.50 -2.28
CA SER A 172 28.52 -15.14 -3.60
C SER A 172 28.90 -16.62 -3.58
N THR A 173 29.76 -17.02 -2.65
CA THR A 173 30.12 -18.44 -2.43
C THR A 173 29.03 -19.16 -1.65
N LEU A 174 28.50 -18.54 -0.59
CA LEU A 174 27.44 -19.11 0.23
C LEU A 174 26.09 -19.19 -0.50
N PHE A 175 25.82 -18.21 -1.36
CA PHE A 175 24.59 -18.04 -2.10
C PHE A 175 24.91 -17.67 -3.56
N PRO A 176 25.20 -18.67 -4.41
CA PRO A 176 25.47 -18.44 -5.83
C PRO A 176 24.36 -17.62 -6.49
N GLY A 177 24.74 -16.58 -7.23
CA GLY A 177 23.79 -15.70 -7.92
C GLY A 177 23.07 -14.69 -7.01
N ILE A 178 23.48 -14.52 -5.74
CA ILE A 178 22.93 -13.49 -4.86
C ILE A 178 23.08 -12.08 -5.47
N ARG A 179 21.99 -11.31 -5.39
CA ARG A 179 21.90 -9.94 -5.91
C ARG A 179 21.64 -8.99 -4.76
N ARG A 180 22.42 -7.91 -4.70
CA ARG A 180 22.17 -6.77 -3.82
C ARG A 180 21.36 -5.73 -4.59
N ILE A 181 20.17 -5.39 -4.11
CA ILE A 181 19.21 -4.54 -4.81
C ILE A 181 18.89 -3.35 -3.90
N ILE A 182 18.97 -2.14 -4.44
CA ILE A 182 18.41 -0.94 -3.81
C ILE A 182 17.13 -0.59 -4.56
N ARG A 183 16.00 -0.61 -3.84
CA ARG A 183 14.68 -0.36 -4.43
C ARG A 183 13.70 0.09 -3.34
N GLU A 184 12.87 1.10 -3.64
CA GLU A 184 11.71 1.49 -2.82
C GLU A 184 12.08 1.70 -1.34
N ALA A 185 13.15 2.46 -1.08
CA ALA A 185 13.71 2.70 0.26
C ALA A 185 14.05 1.42 1.05
N HIS A 186 14.55 0.40 0.36
CA HIS A 186 15.08 -0.81 0.96
C HIS A 186 16.40 -1.19 0.30
N VAL A 187 17.28 -1.78 1.11
CA VAL A 187 18.32 -2.66 0.60
C VAL A 187 17.82 -4.10 0.72
N ARG A 188 18.04 -4.87 -0.32
CA ARG A 188 17.57 -6.26 -0.43
C ARG A 188 18.70 -7.14 -0.91
N TYR A 189 18.78 -8.33 -0.34
CA TYR A 189 19.63 -9.40 -0.83
C TYR A 189 18.71 -10.52 -1.29
N ALA A 190 18.63 -10.70 -2.60
CA ALA A 190 17.80 -11.71 -3.24
C ALA A 190 18.69 -12.84 -3.75
N PHE A 191 18.39 -14.08 -3.39
CA PHE A 191 19.15 -15.27 -3.77
C PHE A 191 18.23 -16.47 -3.96
N GLU A 192 18.71 -17.48 -4.67
CA GLU A 192 18.02 -18.76 -4.80
C GLU A 192 18.72 -19.82 -3.95
N ARG A 193 17.93 -20.65 -3.26
CA ARG A 193 18.44 -21.83 -2.56
C ARG A 193 17.39 -22.93 -2.61
N PHE A 194 17.77 -24.17 -2.88
CA PHE A 194 16.81 -25.29 -2.99
C PHE A 194 15.69 -25.02 -4.03
N GLY A 195 16.00 -24.32 -5.13
CA GLY A 195 15.02 -23.93 -6.15
C GLY A 195 13.98 -22.87 -5.70
N VAL A 196 14.21 -22.22 -4.56
CA VAL A 196 13.30 -21.23 -3.97
C VAL A 196 13.98 -19.85 -3.92
N PRO A 197 13.28 -18.76 -4.32
CA PRO A 197 13.74 -17.39 -4.13
C PRO A 197 13.57 -16.97 -2.66
N TYR A 198 14.66 -16.49 -2.07
CA TYR A 198 14.70 -15.86 -0.75
C TYR A 198 15.13 -14.41 -0.86
N ILE A 199 14.53 -13.56 -0.03
CA ILE A 199 14.83 -12.14 0.05
C ILE A 199 15.03 -11.76 1.50
N VAL A 200 16.20 -11.22 1.82
CA VAL A 200 16.45 -10.48 3.06
C VAL A 200 16.34 -8.99 2.76
N SER A 201 15.54 -8.26 3.52
CA SER A 201 15.29 -6.83 3.29
C SER A 201 15.41 -6.02 4.57
N ILE A 202 16.04 -4.85 4.46
CA ILE A 202 16.10 -3.84 5.52
C ILE A 202 15.68 -2.50 4.91
N GLN A 203 14.73 -1.83 5.56
CA GLN A 203 14.31 -0.50 5.16
C GLN A 203 15.43 0.52 5.39
N CYS A 204 15.79 1.29 4.36
CA CYS A 204 16.88 2.25 4.41
C CYS A 204 16.79 3.29 3.27
N TYR A 205 17.54 4.38 3.40
CA TYR A 205 17.67 5.38 2.34
C TYR A 205 19.08 5.39 1.78
N ASP A 206 19.19 5.39 0.45
CA ASP A 206 20.47 5.59 -0.21
C ASP A 206 20.84 7.09 -0.24
N THR A 207 21.24 7.58 0.93
CA THR A 207 21.63 8.96 1.16
C THR A 207 22.70 9.02 2.24
N ARG A 208 23.11 10.24 2.63
CA ARG A 208 24.06 10.44 3.72
C ARG A 208 23.49 9.90 5.03
N VAL A 209 24.39 9.34 5.83
CA VAL A 209 24.14 8.86 7.19
C VAL A 209 23.41 9.92 8.01
N SER A 210 22.41 9.49 8.77
CA SER A 210 21.49 10.36 9.51
C SER A 210 21.05 9.67 10.80
N SER A 211 20.79 10.46 11.85
CA SER A 211 20.14 9.93 13.06
C SER A 211 18.62 9.76 12.90
N ARG A 212 18.03 10.30 11.83
CA ARG A 212 16.57 10.32 11.62
C ARG A 212 16.04 9.09 10.90
N TYR A 213 16.86 8.45 10.10
CA TYR A 213 16.54 7.31 9.26
C TYR A 213 17.81 6.47 9.04
N LEU A 214 17.65 5.17 8.81
CA LEU A 214 18.77 4.27 8.51
C LEU A 214 19.28 4.50 7.08
N SER A 215 20.60 4.66 6.91
CA SER A 215 21.19 4.71 5.56
C SER A 215 21.45 3.30 5.02
N CYS A 216 21.33 3.10 3.72
CA CYS A 216 21.58 1.77 3.14
C CYS A 216 23.04 1.31 3.30
N ARG A 217 23.97 2.26 3.47
CA ARG A 217 25.38 1.98 3.80
C ARG A 217 25.56 1.38 5.20
N GLU A 218 24.74 1.78 6.15
CA GLU A 218 24.73 1.23 7.52
C GLU A 218 23.92 -0.06 7.61
N ALA A 219 22.88 -0.22 6.77
CA ALA A 219 22.07 -1.43 6.70
C ALA A 219 22.80 -2.63 6.08
N ASP A 220 23.64 -2.40 5.07
CA ASP A 220 24.40 -3.45 4.38
C ASP A 220 25.13 -4.43 5.32
N PRO A 221 26.06 -4.00 6.20
CA PRO A 221 26.81 -4.93 7.05
C PRO A 221 25.91 -5.72 8.00
N ILE A 222 24.74 -5.18 8.36
CA ILE A 222 23.74 -5.88 9.20
C ILE A 222 23.09 -7.00 8.39
N ALA A 223 22.66 -6.72 7.15
CA ALA A 223 22.09 -7.72 6.26
C ALA A 223 23.10 -8.83 5.94
N GLU A 224 24.37 -8.49 5.70
CA GLU A 224 25.42 -9.48 5.42
C GLU A 224 25.69 -10.38 6.63
N ALA A 225 25.75 -9.82 7.84
CA ALA A 225 25.88 -10.60 9.07
C ALA A 225 24.66 -11.51 9.33
N PHE A 226 23.46 -11.04 8.98
CA PHE A 226 22.23 -11.82 9.06
C PHE A 226 22.24 -13.01 8.09
N LEU A 227 22.59 -12.77 6.82
CA LEU A 227 22.68 -13.79 5.77
C LEU A 227 23.62 -14.93 6.14
N LYS A 228 24.79 -14.62 6.72
CA LYS A 228 25.78 -15.63 7.13
C LYS A 228 25.30 -16.55 8.26
N LYS A 229 24.23 -16.18 8.96
CA LYS A 229 23.63 -16.99 10.03
C LYS A 229 22.47 -17.86 9.56
N LEU A 230 22.05 -17.74 8.29
CA LEU A 230 20.88 -18.45 7.80
C LEU A 230 21.12 -19.96 7.72
N VAL A 231 20.32 -20.70 8.48
CA VAL A 231 20.23 -22.16 8.44
C VAL A 231 18.80 -22.62 8.20
N VAL A 232 18.62 -23.86 7.76
CA VAL A 232 17.30 -24.49 7.63
C VAL A 232 16.77 -24.81 9.02
N VAL A 233 15.58 -24.29 9.35
CA VAL A 233 14.94 -24.47 10.67
C VAL A 233 13.60 -25.18 10.61
N GLY A 234 13.07 -25.47 9.42
CA GLY A 234 11.82 -26.22 9.26
C GLY A 234 11.16 -26.00 7.89
N GLY A 235 9.85 -26.23 7.83
CA GLY A 235 9.04 -26.25 6.61
C GLY A 235 8.49 -27.65 6.33
N ALA A 236 7.62 -27.80 5.34
CA ALA A 236 7.06 -29.11 5.01
C ALA A 236 6.99 -29.34 3.49
N PRO A 237 7.55 -30.46 2.99
CA PRO A 237 7.35 -30.90 1.61
C PRO A 237 5.88 -30.99 1.25
N ARG A 238 5.46 -30.21 0.26
CA ARG A 238 4.11 -30.24 -0.31
C ARG A 238 4.13 -29.74 -1.75
N THR A 239 3.12 -30.13 -2.51
CA THR A 239 2.89 -29.54 -3.84
C THR A 239 2.40 -28.11 -3.69
N ILE A 240 3.01 -27.19 -4.46
CA ILE A 240 2.57 -25.81 -4.58
C ILE A 240 1.65 -25.75 -5.80
N PRO A 241 0.32 -25.57 -5.62
CA PRO A 241 -0.58 -25.44 -6.75
C PRO A 241 -0.34 -24.11 -7.48
N GLU A 242 -0.74 -24.04 -8.74
CA GLU A 242 -0.78 -22.79 -9.47
C GLU A 242 -1.84 -21.86 -8.84
N PRO A 243 -1.47 -20.64 -8.42
CA PRO A 243 -2.40 -19.67 -7.88
C PRO A 243 -3.58 -19.38 -8.81
N HIS A 244 -4.80 -19.41 -8.27
CA HIS A 244 -6.01 -19.08 -9.03
C HIS A 244 -6.89 -18.08 -8.27
N LEU A 245 -7.26 -16.99 -8.94
CA LEU A 245 -8.18 -15.97 -8.43
C LEU A 245 -9.50 -16.00 -9.20
N ASP A 246 -10.62 -16.11 -8.50
CA ASP A 246 -11.95 -15.92 -9.08
C ASP A 246 -12.25 -14.42 -9.26
N LEU A 247 -12.00 -13.95 -10.48
CA LEU A 247 -12.20 -12.58 -10.91
C LEU A 247 -13.64 -12.30 -11.40
N THR A 248 -14.60 -13.18 -11.10
CA THR A 248 -16.00 -12.95 -11.48
C THR A 248 -16.51 -11.61 -10.94
N ARG A 249 -17.02 -10.78 -11.86
CA ARG A 249 -17.60 -9.48 -11.56
C ARG A 249 -19.12 -9.60 -11.39
N PRO A 250 -19.74 -8.87 -10.46
CA PRO A 250 -21.20 -8.77 -10.39
C PRO A 250 -21.79 -8.24 -11.70
N SER A 251 -23.00 -8.69 -12.04
CA SER A 251 -23.72 -8.25 -13.24
C SER A 251 -24.86 -7.26 -12.95
N GLY A 252 -25.09 -6.93 -11.67
CA GLY A 252 -26.14 -5.99 -11.26
C GLY A 252 -25.92 -4.56 -11.81
N PRO A 253 -27.01 -3.78 -11.98
CA PRO A 253 -26.90 -2.39 -12.41
C PRO A 253 -26.19 -1.55 -11.34
N SER A 254 -25.39 -0.57 -11.77
CA SER A 254 -24.70 0.37 -10.89
C SER A 254 -24.51 1.73 -11.55
N ASP A 255 -24.48 2.80 -10.75
CA ASP A 255 -24.07 4.15 -11.16
C ASP A 255 -22.55 4.38 -11.00
N PHE A 256 -21.83 3.38 -10.48
CA PHE A 256 -20.39 3.42 -10.30
C PHE A 256 -19.70 3.59 -11.65
N THR A 257 -18.95 4.68 -11.78
CA THR A 257 -18.08 4.92 -12.93
C THR A 257 -16.64 5.14 -12.48
N TYR A 258 -15.69 4.76 -13.32
CA TYR A 258 -14.26 4.91 -13.05
C TYR A 258 -13.50 5.10 -14.36
N TYR A 259 -12.41 5.86 -14.34
CA TYR A 259 -11.50 5.94 -15.49
C TYR A 259 -10.58 4.72 -15.53
N ALA A 260 -10.11 4.35 -16.74
CA ALA A 260 -9.16 3.26 -16.95
C ALA A 260 -7.92 3.36 -16.03
N PRO A 261 -7.31 2.23 -15.61
CA PRO A 261 -6.07 2.23 -14.84
C PRO A 261 -4.97 3.01 -15.58
N GLY A 262 -4.18 3.79 -14.86
CA GLY A 262 -3.15 4.66 -15.41
C GLY A 262 -3.66 6.00 -15.97
N ASP A 263 -4.97 6.22 -16.10
CA ASP A 263 -5.54 7.54 -16.45
C ASP A 263 -5.46 8.48 -15.23
N LEU A 264 -4.33 9.17 -15.12
CA LEU A 264 -4.10 10.20 -14.10
C LEU A 264 -4.83 11.49 -14.46
N ILE A 265 -4.99 12.41 -13.50
CA ILE A 265 -5.37 13.78 -13.84
C ILE A 265 -4.32 14.34 -14.84
N PRO A 266 -4.72 15.00 -15.93
CA PRO A 266 -3.78 15.39 -16.97
C PRO A 266 -2.57 16.17 -16.43
N ASN A 267 -1.37 15.76 -16.87
CA ASN A 267 -0.07 16.30 -16.49
C ASN A 267 0.32 16.15 -15.00
N THR A 268 -0.41 15.38 -14.19
CA THR A 268 -0.09 15.24 -12.75
C THR A 268 0.86 14.10 -12.42
N GLY A 269 1.34 13.30 -13.37
CA GLY A 269 2.37 12.29 -13.11
C GLY A 269 3.76 12.89 -12.90
N TRP A 270 4.70 12.10 -12.36
CA TRP A 270 6.08 12.53 -12.18
C TRP A 270 6.70 13.01 -13.51
N LYS A 271 7.25 14.23 -13.53
CA LYS A 271 7.73 14.90 -14.76
C LYS A 271 6.69 14.94 -15.90
N LYS A 272 5.39 14.97 -15.57
CA LYS A 272 4.25 14.91 -16.50
C LYS A 272 4.17 13.61 -17.33
N LEU A 273 4.86 12.56 -16.89
CA LEU A 273 4.71 11.22 -17.47
C LEU A 273 3.29 10.68 -17.20
N PRO A 274 2.79 9.75 -18.04
CA PRO A 274 1.50 9.11 -17.81
C PRO A 274 1.53 8.22 -16.57
N GLY A 275 0.36 7.73 -16.17
CA GLY A 275 0.27 6.63 -15.21
C GLY A 275 0.69 5.29 -15.84
N ARG A 276 0.55 4.21 -15.06
CA ARG A 276 0.73 2.84 -15.54
C ARG A 276 -0.63 2.19 -15.73
N ALA A 277 -0.94 1.83 -16.97
CA ALA A 277 -2.05 0.94 -17.25
C ALA A 277 -1.73 -0.44 -16.66
N ASP A 278 -2.60 -0.92 -15.77
CA ASP A 278 -2.47 -2.23 -15.13
C ASP A 278 -3.87 -2.78 -14.84
N TYR A 279 -4.28 -3.77 -15.63
CA TYR A 279 -5.57 -4.44 -15.48
C TYR A 279 -5.51 -5.66 -14.55
N HIS A 280 -4.34 -5.95 -13.97
CA HIS A 280 -4.19 -7.10 -13.08
C HIS A 280 -4.89 -6.89 -11.73
N VAL A 281 -5.53 -7.94 -11.26
CA VAL A 281 -6.05 -8.04 -9.89
C VAL A 281 -5.10 -8.92 -9.09
N TYR A 282 -4.26 -8.34 -8.24
CA TYR A 282 -3.25 -9.10 -7.50
C TYR A 282 -3.79 -9.79 -6.24
N ALA A 283 -4.97 -9.38 -5.76
CA ALA A 283 -5.62 -9.98 -4.61
C ALA A 283 -7.14 -9.89 -4.70
N LEU A 284 -7.83 -10.93 -4.25
CA LEU A 284 -9.24 -10.88 -3.91
C LEU A 284 -9.39 -10.26 -2.53
N MET A 285 -10.26 -9.27 -2.38
CA MET A 285 -10.41 -8.60 -1.09
C MET A 285 -11.76 -7.93 -0.98
N ARG A 286 -12.21 -7.69 0.26
CA ARG A 286 -13.24 -6.67 0.47
C ARG A 286 -12.65 -5.26 0.33
N PHE A 287 -13.48 -4.29 0.02
CA PHE A 287 -13.05 -2.90 -0.11
C PHE A 287 -12.59 -2.33 1.24
N PRO A 288 -11.51 -1.54 1.38
CA PRO A 288 -10.93 -1.17 2.69
C PRO A 288 -11.80 -0.22 3.55
N ILE A 289 -12.52 0.73 2.95
CA ILE A 289 -13.53 1.51 3.68
C ILE A 289 -14.73 0.59 3.97
N ALA A 290 -15.20 0.59 5.23
CA ALA A 290 -16.23 -0.34 5.70
C ALA A 290 -17.48 -0.35 4.82
N GLU A 291 -17.98 0.85 4.50
CA GLU A 291 -19.27 1.07 3.87
C GLU A 291 -19.13 1.84 2.56
N ALA A 292 -19.99 1.50 1.60
CA ALA A 292 -20.21 2.29 0.39
C ALA A 292 -21.15 3.49 0.68
N PRO A 293 -21.06 4.60 -0.07
CA PRO A 293 -20.11 4.80 -1.17
C PRO A 293 -18.71 5.22 -0.70
N ALA A 294 -17.72 5.06 -1.59
CA ALA A 294 -16.37 5.57 -1.41
C ALA A 294 -15.82 6.15 -2.72
N TYR A 295 -14.76 6.95 -2.65
CA TYR A 295 -14.26 7.73 -3.79
C TYR A 295 -12.73 7.70 -3.90
N VAL A 296 -12.22 6.97 -4.88
CA VAL A 296 -10.79 7.01 -5.23
C VAL A 296 -10.49 8.28 -6.01
N LYS A 297 -9.76 9.21 -5.35
CA LYS A 297 -9.49 10.56 -5.86
C LYS A 297 -8.14 11.07 -5.36
N SER A 298 -7.43 11.77 -6.23
CA SER A 298 -6.24 12.54 -5.86
C SER A 298 -6.52 13.48 -4.69
N GLN A 299 -5.61 13.53 -3.73
CA GLN A 299 -5.67 14.47 -2.59
C GLN A 299 -4.82 15.72 -2.81
N SER A 300 -3.98 15.72 -3.85
CA SER A 300 -3.14 16.85 -4.21
C SER A 300 -3.68 17.67 -5.36
N PHE A 301 -4.31 17.06 -6.36
CA PHE A 301 -4.70 17.73 -7.61
C PHE A 301 -6.22 17.91 -7.77
N MET A 302 -6.95 17.89 -6.66
CA MET A 302 -8.41 18.08 -6.54
C MET A 302 -8.71 19.22 -5.56
N PRO A 303 -9.99 19.64 -5.39
CA PRO A 303 -10.34 20.71 -4.44
C PRO A 303 -9.74 20.49 -3.05
N TRP A 304 -9.31 21.60 -2.43
CA TRP A 304 -8.51 21.67 -1.21
C TRP A 304 -7.07 21.11 -1.31
N GLY A 305 -6.76 20.29 -2.32
CA GLY A 305 -5.47 19.63 -2.52
C GLY A 305 -4.29 20.56 -2.79
N ASP A 306 -3.09 20.13 -2.38
CA ASP A 306 -1.88 20.95 -2.27
C ASP A 306 -1.11 21.25 -3.56
N CYS A 307 -1.58 20.76 -4.70
CA CYS A 307 -0.91 20.81 -6.00
C CYS A 307 0.56 20.37 -5.88
N TYR A 308 0.79 19.23 -5.21
CA TYR A 308 2.07 18.73 -4.73
C TYR A 308 3.28 19.21 -5.54
N ARG A 309 4.12 20.05 -4.92
CA ARG A 309 5.37 20.62 -5.49
C ARG A 309 5.30 21.29 -6.88
N SER A 310 4.12 21.37 -7.49
CA SER A 310 3.89 22.08 -8.75
C SER A 310 3.52 23.55 -8.55
N GLY A 311 3.02 23.89 -7.36
CA GLY A 311 2.58 25.23 -7.02
C GLY A 311 1.15 25.55 -7.46
N ARG A 312 0.62 26.64 -6.92
CA ARG A 312 -0.77 27.10 -7.12
C ARG A 312 -0.79 28.51 -7.70
N THR A 313 -1.85 28.85 -8.43
CA THR A 313 -2.21 30.22 -8.83
C THR A 313 -3.55 30.58 -8.19
N GLY A 314 -3.71 31.82 -7.73
CA GLY A 314 -4.89 32.27 -6.98
C GLY A 314 -4.61 32.49 -5.49
N ARG A 315 -5.55 33.14 -4.78
CA ARG A 315 -5.41 33.48 -3.36
C ARG A 315 -6.26 32.56 -2.51
N ILE A 316 -5.63 31.55 -1.91
CA ILE A 316 -6.25 30.62 -0.96
C ILE A 316 -6.35 31.22 0.45
N GLY A 317 -7.14 30.60 1.32
CA GLY A 317 -7.23 30.94 2.75
C GLY A 317 -8.63 31.32 3.25
N LYS A 318 -9.64 31.23 2.39
CA LYS A 318 -11.06 31.23 2.76
C LYS A 318 -11.72 30.04 2.08
N LYS A 319 -12.74 29.48 2.73
CA LYS A 319 -13.61 28.48 2.11
C LYS A 319 -14.08 28.98 0.75
N ASP A 320 -14.10 28.08 -0.22
CA ASP A 320 -14.54 28.30 -1.59
C ASP A 320 -13.70 29.28 -2.43
N ALA A 321 -12.52 29.69 -1.93
CA ALA A 321 -11.62 30.53 -2.70
C ALA A 321 -11.12 29.79 -3.96
N PRO A 322 -11.23 30.38 -5.17
CA PRO A 322 -10.79 29.74 -6.40
C PRO A 322 -9.25 29.73 -6.49
N TYR A 323 -8.71 28.62 -6.99
CA TYR A 323 -7.29 28.50 -7.34
C TYR A 323 -7.10 27.50 -8.47
N THR A 324 -5.90 27.44 -9.04
CA THR A 324 -5.52 26.40 -10.02
C THR A 324 -4.19 25.77 -9.64
N CYS A 325 -3.99 24.50 -10.02
CA CYS A 325 -2.66 23.90 -9.99
C CYS A 325 -1.86 24.37 -11.21
N LYS A 326 -0.61 24.81 -11.01
CA LYS A 326 0.23 25.30 -12.13
C LYS A 326 0.58 24.20 -13.13
N VAL A 327 0.51 22.93 -12.73
CA VAL A 327 0.90 21.80 -13.58
C VAL A 327 -0.03 21.60 -14.78
N ASN A 328 -1.32 21.93 -14.62
CA ASN A 328 -2.36 21.66 -15.61
C ASN A 328 -3.42 22.76 -15.73
N GLY A 329 -3.39 23.80 -14.89
CA GLY A 329 -4.35 24.90 -14.93
C GLY A 329 -5.76 24.53 -14.47
N LEU A 330 -5.97 23.34 -13.91
CA LEU A 330 -7.30 22.86 -13.49
C LEU A 330 -7.94 23.83 -12.48
N PRO A 331 -9.13 24.39 -12.76
CA PRO A 331 -9.89 25.21 -11.81
C PRO A 331 -10.33 24.38 -10.59
N LEU A 332 -9.92 24.83 -9.41
CA LEU A 332 -10.18 24.18 -8.14
C LEU A 332 -10.72 25.20 -7.12
N THR A 333 -11.29 24.68 -6.05
CA THR A 333 -11.84 25.47 -4.95
C THR A 333 -11.20 25.07 -3.63
N PHE A 334 -10.91 26.02 -2.75
CA PHE A 334 -10.34 25.78 -1.42
C PHE A 334 -11.45 25.32 -0.46
N ASN A 335 -11.98 24.14 -0.71
CA ASN A 335 -13.05 23.52 0.07
C ASN A 335 -12.94 22.00 -0.06
N GLU A 336 -12.63 21.33 1.05
CA GLU A 336 -12.49 19.87 1.06
C GLU A 336 -13.83 19.18 0.80
N SER A 337 -14.93 19.81 1.22
CA SER A 337 -16.30 19.29 1.07
C SER A 337 -16.88 19.48 -0.33
N ALA A 338 -16.08 19.92 -1.31
CA ALA A 338 -16.56 20.13 -2.67
C ALA A 338 -17.13 18.83 -3.26
N ALA A 339 -18.31 18.90 -3.89
CA ALA A 339 -19.05 17.73 -4.36
C ALA A 339 -18.22 16.78 -5.26
N VAL A 340 -17.31 17.32 -6.08
CA VAL A 340 -16.45 16.53 -6.97
C VAL A 340 -15.47 15.60 -6.22
N ASN A 341 -15.17 15.88 -4.95
CA ASN A 341 -14.37 14.99 -4.09
C ASN A 341 -15.17 13.73 -3.66
N PHE A 342 -16.50 13.79 -3.67
CA PHE A 342 -17.40 12.74 -3.15
C PHE A 342 -18.35 12.21 -4.23
N ASN A 343 -17.84 12.09 -5.45
CA ASN A 343 -18.61 11.64 -6.61
C ASN A 343 -17.76 10.82 -7.59
N TYR A 344 -18.42 9.95 -8.34
CA TYR A 344 -17.85 9.28 -9.50
C TYR A 344 -17.65 10.29 -10.65
N PRO A 345 -16.79 9.98 -11.64
CA PRO A 345 -15.98 8.77 -11.78
C PRO A 345 -14.77 8.73 -10.83
N TRP A 346 -14.39 7.53 -10.37
CA TRP A 346 -13.07 7.31 -9.76
C TRP A 346 -11.96 7.58 -10.75
N ARG A 347 -10.78 7.96 -10.25
CA ARG A 347 -9.60 8.17 -11.08
C ARG A 347 -8.34 7.68 -10.36
N ASP A 348 -7.55 6.90 -11.08
CA ASP A 348 -6.27 6.37 -10.60
C ASP A 348 -5.33 7.49 -10.16
N ASN A 349 -4.68 7.32 -9.01
CA ASN A 349 -3.64 8.21 -8.51
C ASN A 349 -2.33 7.49 -8.10
N PHE A 350 -2.09 6.24 -8.50
CA PHE A 350 -0.91 5.45 -8.12
C PHE A 350 0.42 6.08 -8.54
N CYS A 351 0.48 6.61 -9.77
CA CYS A 351 1.68 7.26 -10.32
C CYS A 351 1.59 8.79 -10.35
N GLU A 352 0.65 9.39 -9.61
CA GLU A 352 0.62 10.85 -9.49
C GLU A 352 1.89 11.39 -8.81
N LEU A 353 2.19 12.65 -9.09
CA LEU A 353 3.42 13.33 -8.67
C LEU A 353 3.56 13.30 -7.15
N ARG A 354 4.53 12.52 -6.70
CA ARG A 354 5.09 12.45 -5.34
C ARG A 354 6.58 12.09 -5.45
N ASP A 355 7.34 12.32 -4.39
CA ASP A 355 8.77 11.99 -4.35
C ASP A 355 9.04 10.63 -3.68
N PHE A 356 8.12 9.68 -3.78
CA PHE A 356 8.35 8.31 -3.32
C PHE A 356 8.84 7.44 -4.45
N LEU A 357 9.76 6.53 -4.16
CA LEU A 357 10.26 5.54 -5.11
C LEU A 357 9.16 4.50 -5.36
N VAL A 358 8.80 4.32 -6.63
CA VAL A 358 7.79 3.35 -7.09
C VAL A 358 8.29 2.73 -8.38
N GLY A 359 8.86 1.51 -8.29
CA GLY A 359 9.53 0.88 -9.42
C GLY A 359 8.60 0.62 -10.62
N GLN A 360 7.29 0.51 -10.36
CA GLN A 360 6.25 0.27 -11.36
C GLN A 360 5.72 1.56 -12.01
N CYS A 361 6.14 2.76 -11.60
CA CYS A 361 5.73 3.98 -12.30
C CYS A 361 6.69 4.31 -13.45
N PRO A 362 6.22 4.86 -14.59
CA PRO A 362 7.09 5.20 -15.73
C PRO A 362 8.33 6.02 -15.37
N GLY A 363 8.18 6.96 -14.43
CA GLY A 363 9.28 7.80 -13.96
C GLY A 363 10.11 7.23 -12.80
N GLY A 364 9.80 6.03 -12.28
CA GLY A 364 10.39 5.46 -11.05
C GLY A 364 9.94 6.13 -9.74
N TYR A 365 9.10 7.15 -9.85
CA TYR A 365 8.52 7.88 -8.72
C TYR A 365 7.01 7.99 -8.86
N GLY A 366 6.30 7.96 -7.74
CA GLY A 366 4.85 7.99 -7.72
C GLY A 366 4.30 8.02 -6.30
N HIS A 367 3.00 7.84 -6.19
CA HIS A 367 2.24 7.96 -4.96
C HIS A 367 2.20 6.68 -4.11
N GLN A 368 2.69 5.55 -4.66
CA GLN A 368 2.77 4.21 -4.03
C GLN A 368 1.42 3.49 -3.82
N GLY A 369 0.26 4.14 -3.95
CA GLY A 369 -1.04 3.56 -3.63
C GLY A 369 -2.21 4.39 -4.14
N GLN A 370 -3.40 4.15 -3.58
CA GLN A 370 -4.62 4.89 -3.88
C GLN A 370 -5.11 5.66 -2.66
N ASP A 371 -5.40 6.95 -2.84
CA ASP A 371 -6.15 7.73 -1.86
C ASP A 371 -7.65 7.50 -2.03
N ILE A 372 -8.33 7.19 -0.93
CA ILE A 372 -9.73 6.81 -0.88
C ILE A 372 -10.46 7.73 0.11
N ARG A 373 -11.40 8.53 -0.38
CA ARG A 373 -12.35 9.29 0.44
C ARG A 373 -13.54 8.40 0.81
N PRO A 374 -14.11 8.55 2.00
CA PRO A 374 -15.32 7.84 2.38
C PRO A 374 -16.57 8.51 1.80
N ALA A 375 -17.76 8.06 2.22
CA ALA A 375 -19.05 8.45 1.64
C ALA A 375 -19.32 9.95 1.63
N ASN A 376 -18.90 10.69 2.65
CA ASN A 376 -19.14 12.12 2.74
C ASN A 376 -18.08 12.86 3.54
N CYS A 377 -18.15 14.19 3.46
CA CYS A 377 -17.48 15.12 4.35
C CYS A 377 -18.44 15.53 5.46
N VAL A 378 -18.08 15.23 6.70
CA VAL A 378 -18.72 15.81 7.88
C VAL A 378 -17.96 17.07 8.24
N MET A 379 -18.64 18.20 8.39
CA MET A 379 -18.05 19.48 8.76
C MET A 379 -18.51 19.90 10.16
N ASP A 380 -17.63 20.54 10.92
CA ASP A 380 -17.98 21.16 12.21
C ASP A 380 -19.11 22.20 12.05
N ASN A 381 -18.99 23.10 11.07
CA ASN A 381 -19.97 24.13 10.76
C ASN A 381 -19.97 24.50 9.26
N VAL A 382 -20.96 25.28 8.81
CA VAL A 382 -21.13 25.69 7.39
C VAL A 382 -19.88 26.38 6.83
N GLY A 383 -19.14 27.12 7.65
CA GLY A 383 -17.95 27.87 7.25
C GLY A 383 -16.65 27.05 7.22
N SER A 384 -16.67 25.80 7.66
CA SER A 384 -15.48 24.92 7.65
C SER A 384 -15.09 24.56 6.22
N ASP A 385 -13.81 24.70 5.90
CA ASP A 385 -13.21 24.29 4.62
C ASP A 385 -12.67 22.85 4.64
N ARG A 386 -12.84 22.14 5.76
CA ARG A 386 -12.27 20.82 6.05
C ARG A 386 -13.31 19.84 6.58
N CYS A 387 -13.06 18.56 6.39
CA CYS A 387 -13.81 17.48 7.02
C CYS A 387 -13.28 17.16 8.42
N GLU A 388 -14.18 16.79 9.31
CA GLU A 388 -13.86 16.27 10.64
C GLU A 388 -13.34 14.82 10.53
N PRO A 389 -12.25 14.47 11.23
CA PRO A 389 -11.70 13.11 11.23
C PRO A 389 -12.61 12.13 12.00
N TYR A 390 -12.34 10.83 11.84
CA TYR A 390 -12.92 9.72 12.62
C TYR A 390 -14.41 9.44 12.42
N GLN A 391 -14.98 9.89 11.30
CA GLN A 391 -16.40 9.75 11.02
C GLN A 391 -16.74 8.44 10.30
N HIS A 392 -15.75 7.79 9.72
CA HIS A 392 -15.91 6.57 8.92
C HIS A 392 -14.88 5.52 9.33
N THR A 393 -15.25 4.25 9.21
CA THR A 393 -14.46 3.10 9.64
C THR A 393 -13.67 2.48 8.50
N ILE A 394 -12.52 1.91 8.86
CA ILE A 394 -11.64 1.14 7.99
C ILE A 394 -11.68 -0.30 8.50
N ALA A 395 -11.86 -1.25 7.60
CA ALA A 395 -11.82 -2.65 7.95
C ALA A 395 -10.69 -3.39 7.23
N ALA A 396 -10.25 -4.49 7.83
CA ALA A 396 -9.29 -5.39 7.25
C ALA A 396 -9.84 -5.93 5.93
N VAL A 397 -9.04 -5.82 4.87
CA VAL A 397 -9.46 -6.25 3.53
C VAL A 397 -9.47 -7.77 3.36
N ARG A 398 -8.77 -8.49 4.27
CA ARG A 398 -8.64 -9.95 4.31
C ARG A 398 -8.32 -10.44 5.73
N ASP A 399 -8.45 -11.74 5.94
CA ASP A 399 -7.77 -12.45 7.02
C ASP A 399 -6.25 -12.29 6.87
N GLY A 400 -5.54 -12.01 7.96
CA GLY A 400 -4.08 -11.90 7.90
C GLY A 400 -3.43 -11.50 9.21
N LEU A 401 -2.11 -11.33 9.15
CA LEU A 401 -1.27 -10.93 10.27
C LEU A 401 -0.88 -9.46 10.14
N ILE A 402 -1.01 -8.71 11.24
CA ILE A 402 -0.57 -7.33 11.32
C ILE A 402 0.94 -7.29 11.56
N TRP A 403 1.63 -6.45 10.78
CA TRP A 403 3.02 -6.04 11.00
C TRP A 403 3.07 -4.52 11.17
N ARG A 404 3.36 -4.08 12.40
CA ARG A 404 3.44 -2.67 12.78
C ARG A 404 4.10 -2.52 14.17
N LEU A 405 5.17 -1.73 14.26
CA LEU A 405 5.70 -1.30 15.55
C LEU A 405 4.84 -0.18 16.16
N PRO A 406 4.72 -0.10 17.50
CA PRO A 406 4.02 0.99 18.16
C PRO A 406 4.50 2.37 17.67
N GLY A 407 3.55 3.26 17.41
CA GLY A 407 3.81 4.60 16.88
C GLY A 407 4.21 4.69 15.40
N ASN A 408 4.31 3.59 14.64
CA ASN A 408 4.42 3.66 13.17
C ASN A 408 3.12 4.22 12.56
N LEU A 409 3.24 4.96 11.45
CA LEU A 409 2.07 5.54 10.77
C LEU A 409 1.39 4.54 9.84
N ALA A 410 2.14 3.60 9.25
CA ALA A 410 1.59 2.51 8.47
C ALA A 410 1.22 1.31 9.33
N ALA A 411 0.09 0.69 9.01
CA ALA A 411 -0.21 -0.68 9.38
C ALA A 411 -0.11 -1.57 8.14
N TYR A 412 0.68 -2.65 8.23
CA TYR A 412 0.71 -3.68 7.20
C TYR A 412 -0.16 -4.87 7.59
N LEU A 413 -0.92 -5.39 6.63
CA LEU A 413 -1.66 -6.64 6.74
C LEU A 413 -1.11 -7.62 5.70
N ILE A 414 -0.66 -8.78 6.15
CA ILE A 414 -0.03 -9.77 5.28
C ILE A 414 -0.88 -11.03 5.22
N LEU A 415 -1.12 -11.51 4.00
CA LEU A 415 -1.73 -12.80 3.72
C LEU A 415 -0.72 -13.73 3.05
N ASN A 416 -0.79 -15.00 3.43
CA ASN A 416 0.02 -16.08 2.88
C ASN A 416 -0.87 -17.31 2.74
N ASN A 417 -1.47 -17.48 1.56
CA ASN A 417 -2.38 -18.59 1.24
C ASN A 417 -1.99 -19.23 -0.11
N PRO A 418 -2.61 -20.35 -0.53
CA PRO A 418 -2.20 -21.05 -1.76
C PRO A 418 -2.27 -20.22 -3.05
N ASN A 419 -3.14 -19.20 -3.09
CA ASN A 419 -3.39 -18.38 -4.27
C ASN A 419 -2.75 -16.99 -4.19
N GLU A 420 -2.35 -16.55 -3.00
CA GLU A 420 -1.98 -15.15 -2.78
C GLU A 420 -0.88 -15.03 -1.72
N PHE A 421 0.18 -14.29 -2.07
CA PHE A 421 1.21 -13.84 -1.14
C PHE A 421 1.42 -12.34 -1.29
N VAL A 422 0.56 -11.60 -0.60
CA VAL A 422 0.35 -10.16 -0.78
C VAL A 422 0.42 -9.48 0.57
N ARG A 423 0.89 -8.24 0.60
CA ARG A 423 0.74 -7.36 1.77
C ARG A 423 0.08 -6.05 1.40
N PHE A 424 -0.83 -5.61 2.26
CA PHE A 424 -1.53 -4.34 2.15
C PHE A 424 -0.97 -3.35 3.16
N ARG A 425 -0.98 -2.05 2.81
CA ARG A 425 -0.61 -0.98 3.73
C ARG A 425 -1.77 -0.01 3.89
N TYR A 426 -2.07 0.35 5.13
CA TYR A 426 -3.04 1.38 5.51
C TYR A 426 -2.31 2.57 6.10
N LEU A 427 -2.58 3.77 5.60
CA LEU A 427 -1.95 5.02 6.01
C LEU A 427 -3.00 6.10 6.35
N HIS A 428 -2.53 7.15 7.03
CA HIS A 428 -3.31 8.30 7.50
C HIS A 428 -4.35 8.03 8.58
N MET A 429 -4.31 6.84 9.20
CA MET A 429 -4.93 6.60 10.50
C MET A 429 -4.11 7.23 11.63
N ASN A 430 -4.73 7.46 12.79
CA ASN A 430 -4.01 7.98 13.95
C ASN A 430 -3.18 6.88 14.62
N PRO A 431 -1.85 7.01 14.72
CA PRO A 431 -0.99 5.97 15.29
C PRO A 431 -1.28 5.70 16.76
N LYS A 432 -1.71 6.71 17.53
CA LYS A 432 -2.07 6.53 18.93
C LYS A 432 -3.30 5.66 19.08
N TYR A 433 -4.32 5.87 18.24
CA TYR A 433 -5.53 5.04 18.27
C TYR A 433 -5.25 3.63 17.77
N MET A 434 -4.41 3.47 16.74
CA MET A 434 -3.95 2.14 16.32
C MET A 434 -3.22 1.39 17.44
N ASP A 435 -2.38 2.08 18.22
CA ASP A 435 -1.71 1.48 19.38
C ASP A 435 -2.70 1.09 20.50
N GLU A 436 -3.64 1.99 20.83
CA GLU A 436 -4.70 1.76 21.82
C GLU A 436 -5.62 0.58 21.43
N ASP A 437 -5.89 0.42 20.13
CA ASP A 437 -6.69 -0.68 19.57
C ASP A 437 -5.88 -1.98 19.40
N GLY A 438 -4.59 -1.99 19.77
CA GLY A 438 -3.73 -3.17 19.66
C GLY A 438 -3.40 -3.58 18.21
N LEU A 439 -3.46 -2.65 17.25
CA LEU A 439 -3.07 -2.88 15.86
C LEU A 439 -1.53 -2.85 15.73
N VAL A 440 -0.89 -3.86 16.30
CA VAL A 440 0.57 -4.02 16.38
C VAL A 440 1.00 -5.41 15.94
N THR A 441 2.30 -5.56 15.67
CA THR A 441 2.92 -6.80 15.20
C THR A 441 2.47 -8.04 15.98
N GLY A 442 1.98 -9.05 15.26
CA GLY A 442 1.55 -10.34 15.81
C GLY A 442 0.03 -10.47 15.99
N ARG A 443 -0.74 -9.38 15.85
CA ARG A 443 -2.21 -9.45 15.86
C ARG A 443 -2.72 -10.12 14.59
N VAL A 444 -3.53 -11.16 14.73
CA VAL A 444 -4.32 -11.74 13.64
C VAL A 444 -5.64 -10.98 13.54
N VAL A 445 -6.07 -10.66 12.33
CA VAL A 445 -7.37 -10.03 12.06
C VAL A 445 -8.17 -10.84 11.06
N LYS A 446 -9.48 -10.64 11.06
CA LYS A 446 -10.41 -11.26 10.09
C LYS A 446 -10.86 -10.28 9.02
N GLU A 447 -11.15 -10.79 7.82
CA GLU A 447 -11.79 -10.00 6.77
C GLU A 447 -13.04 -9.31 7.32
N GLY A 448 -13.12 -7.99 7.14
CA GLY A 448 -14.26 -7.19 7.62
C GLY A 448 -14.13 -6.66 9.05
N GLU A 449 -13.16 -7.13 9.83
CA GLU A 449 -12.88 -6.58 11.15
C GLU A 449 -12.53 -5.09 11.07
N ILE A 450 -13.16 -4.25 11.89
CA ILE A 450 -12.82 -2.83 11.96
C ILE A 450 -11.44 -2.68 12.62
N ILE A 451 -10.47 -2.19 11.85
CA ILE A 451 -9.07 -2.01 12.27
C ILE A 451 -8.68 -0.54 12.45
N GLY A 452 -9.62 0.38 12.25
CA GLY A 452 -9.39 1.79 12.52
C GLY A 452 -10.46 2.69 11.90
N LYS A 453 -10.11 3.97 11.79
CA LYS A 453 -10.99 5.02 11.27
C LYS A 453 -10.24 5.92 10.31
N VAL A 454 -10.95 6.39 9.29
CA VAL A 454 -10.46 7.42 8.37
C VAL A 454 -10.11 8.65 9.20
N ALA A 455 -8.95 9.26 8.94
CA ALA A 455 -8.49 10.42 9.69
C ALA A 455 -7.76 11.41 8.77
N THR A 456 -7.09 12.39 9.38
CA THR A 456 -6.36 13.45 8.65
C THR A 456 -4.87 13.44 8.99
N TRP A 457 -4.35 12.27 9.37
CA TRP A 457 -3.03 12.14 9.98
C TRP A 457 -1.91 12.14 8.92
N GLY A 458 -1.09 13.20 8.93
CA GLY A 458 0.16 13.24 8.18
C GLY A 458 1.30 12.89 9.12
N ASP A 459 1.91 13.92 9.69
CA ASP A 459 2.84 13.80 10.83
C ASP A 459 2.18 14.21 12.16
N TYR A 460 0.96 14.76 12.05
CA TYR A 460 0.10 15.26 13.10
C TYR A 460 -1.33 15.29 12.56
N GLU A 461 -2.32 15.40 13.46
CA GLU A 461 -3.73 15.59 13.08
C GLU A 461 -3.92 16.80 12.15
N SER A 462 -4.71 16.65 11.10
CA SER A 462 -4.93 17.67 10.06
C SER A 462 -3.70 17.96 9.18
N GLY A 463 -2.66 17.12 9.23
CA GLY A 463 -1.48 17.20 8.37
C GLY A 463 -1.74 16.84 6.90
N THR A 464 -2.83 16.12 6.64
CA THR A 464 -3.35 15.75 5.30
C THR A 464 -4.87 16.00 5.23
N SER A 465 -5.49 15.84 4.07
CA SER A 465 -6.95 15.75 3.92
C SER A 465 -7.52 14.49 4.60
N TYR A 466 -8.84 14.43 4.67
CA TYR A 466 -9.63 13.35 5.23
C TYR A 466 -9.79 12.21 4.22
N HIS A 467 -8.95 11.19 4.36
CA HIS A 467 -8.91 10.02 3.48
C HIS A 467 -8.15 8.86 4.12
N LEU A 468 -8.32 7.67 3.53
CA LEU A 468 -7.42 6.53 3.71
C LEU A 468 -6.45 6.50 2.53
N HIS A 469 -5.16 6.33 2.81
CA HIS A 469 -4.20 5.95 1.78
C HIS A 469 -3.96 4.43 1.86
N PHE A 470 -4.15 3.73 0.74
CA PHE A 470 -4.12 2.27 0.67
C PHE A 470 -3.14 1.79 -0.40
N ASN A 471 -2.23 0.90 -0.02
CA ASN A 471 -1.22 0.33 -0.92
C ASN A 471 -1.29 -1.20 -0.96
N MET A 472 -0.63 -1.77 -1.96
CA MET A 472 -0.47 -3.21 -2.11
C MET A 472 0.94 -3.55 -2.60
N GLN A 473 1.52 -4.62 -2.06
CA GLN A 473 2.77 -5.20 -2.54
C GLN A 473 2.64 -6.68 -2.76
N VAL A 474 3.35 -7.16 -3.76
CA VAL A 474 3.47 -8.59 -4.08
C VAL A 474 4.94 -9.00 -4.03
N VAL A 475 5.21 -10.28 -3.75
CA VAL A 475 6.57 -10.80 -3.70
C VAL A 475 7.06 -11.18 -5.10
N THR A 476 8.15 -10.56 -5.53
CA THR A 476 8.84 -10.85 -6.80
C THR A 476 10.20 -11.50 -6.51
N LYS A 477 10.93 -11.92 -7.55
CA LYS A 477 12.34 -12.34 -7.41
C LYS A 477 13.25 -11.22 -6.87
N SER A 478 12.80 -9.96 -6.86
CA SER A 478 13.51 -8.80 -6.29
C SER A 478 12.92 -8.35 -4.93
N GLY A 479 12.05 -9.16 -4.31
CA GLY A 479 11.40 -8.87 -3.03
C GLY A 479 10.01 -8.27 -3.17
N TRP A 480 9.49 -7.70 -2.09
CA TRP A 480 8.19 -7.03 -2.06
C TRP A 480 8.18 -5.77 -2.93
N VAL A 481 7.27 -5.68 -3.89
CA VAL A 481 7.21 -4.57 -4.86
C VAL A 481 5.85 -3.89 -4.80
N TRP A 482 5.83 -2.55 -4.77
CA TRP A 482 4.60 -1.76 -4.91
C TRP A 482 3.93 -2.02 -6.26
N VAL A 483 2.68 -2.46 -6.24
CA VAL A 483 1.82 -2.64 -7.43
C VAL A 483 0.60 -1.72 -7.34
N ASN A 484 0.00 -1.40 -8.48
CA ASN A 484 -1.17 -0.53 -8.51
C ASN A 484 -2.40 -1.27 -7.98
N PRO A 485 -3.00 -0.88 -6.83
CA PRO A 485 -4.15 -1.59 -6.29
C PRO A 485 -5.47 -1.20 -6.96
N TYR A 486 -5.46 -0.30 -7.95
CA TYR A 486 -6.67 0.30 -8.51
C TYR A 486 -7.69 -0.73 -9.02
N MET A 487 -7.27 -1.69 -9.86
CA MET A 487 -8.21 -2.68 -10.39
C MET A 487 -8.63 -3.74 -9.36
N SER A 488 -7.78 -4.01 -8.36
CA SER A 488 -8.19 -4.83 -7.20
C SER A 488 -9.24 -4.09 -6.36
N LEU A 489 -9.13 -2.77 -6.21
CA LEU A 489 -10.11 -1.92 -5.54
C LEU A 489 -11.42 -1.79 -6.33
N VAL A 490 -11.37 -1.67 -7.66
CA VAL A 490 -12.55 -1.68 -8.53
C VAL A 490 -13.33 -2.98 -8.32
N LEU A 491 -12.69 -4.15 -8.46
CA LEU A 491 -13.36 -5.44 -8.26
C LEU A 491 -13.94 -5.58 -6.85
N ALA A 492 -13.18 -5.19 -5.82
CA ALA A 492 -13.63 -5.23 -4.44
C ALA A 492 -14.85 -4.32 -4.19
N TYR A 493 -14.89 -3.15 -4.83
CA TYR A 493 -15.99 -2.21 -4.70
C TYR A 493 -17.23 -2.65 -5.46
N GLU A 494 -17.08 -3.21 -6.66
CA GLU A 494 -18.19 -3.83 -7.40
C GLU A 494 -18.85 -4.93 -6.57
N LYS A 495 -18.05 -5.80 -5.95
CA LYS A 495 -18.54 -6.84 -5.04
C LYS A 495 -19.27 -6.24 -3.83
N LEU A 496 -18.75 -5.15 -3.24
CA LEU A 496 -19.39 -4.46 -2.12
C LEU A 496 -20.75 -3.87 -2.49
N ILE A 497 -20.89 -3.26 -3.67
CA ILE A 497 -22.15 -2.63 -4.11
C ILE A 497 -23.07 -3.59 -4.87
N GLY A 498 -22.64 -4.82 -5.13
CA GLY A 498 -23.41 -5.84 -5.85
C GLY A 498 -23.64 -5.52 -7.34
N GLY A 499 -22.87 -4.61 -7.94
CA GLY A 499 -23.12 -4.11 -9.30
C GLY A 499 -21.86 -3.75 -10.07
N ARG A 500 -21.90 -3.91 -11.39
CA ARG A 500 -20.77 -3.68 -12.29
C ARG A 500 -20.56 -2.19 -12.52
N GLY A 501 -19.35 -1.71 -12.27
CA GLY A 501 -18.93 -0.36 -12.63
C GLY A 501 -18.74 -0.21 -14.14
N LYS A 502 -18.99 1.00 -14.64
CA LYS A 502 -18.72 1.37 -16.02
C LYS A 502 -17.38 2.11 -16.11
N GLU A 503 -16.46 1.53 -16.86
CA GLU A 503 -15.21 2.19 -17.23
C GLU A 503 -15.48 3.34 -18.21
N LEU A 504 -14.77 4.45 -18.02
CA LEU A 504 -14.77 5.61 -18.89
C LEU A 504 -13.38 5.77 -19.51
N HIS A 505 -13.36 6.04 -20.81
CA HIS A 505 -12.18 6.40 -21.57
C HIS A 505 -12.09 7.92 -21.78
N GLU A 506 -10.92 8.39 -22.20
CA GLU A 506 -10.74 9.80 -22.55
C GLU A 506 -11.71 10.19 -23.68
N GLY A 507 -12.46 11.28 -23.47
CA GLY A 507 -13.48 11.76 -24.41
C GLY A 507 -14.89 11.21 -24.16
N ASP A 508 -15.06 10.19 -23.30
CA ASP A 508 -16.39 9.72 -22.93
C ASP A 508 -17.19 10.79 -22.17
N PRO A 509 -18.53 10.83 -22.35
CA PRO A 509 -19.37 11.72 -21.59
C PRO A 509 -19.30 11.38 -20.10
N VAL A 510 -18.79 12.33 -19.32
CA VAL A 510 -18.71 12.19 -17.86
C VAL A 510 -20.10 12.42 -17.26
N PRO A 511 -20.58 11.53 -16.38
CA PRO A 511 -21.83 11.77 -15.66
C PRO A 511 -21.80 13.12 -14.94
N PRO A 512 -22.92 13.86 -14.91
CA PRO A 512 -22.97 15.12 -14.18
C PRO A 512 -22.64 14.87 -12.70
N VAL A 513 -21.81 15.72 -12.11
CA VAL A 513 -21.48 15.66 -10.69
C VAL A 513 -22.71 16.10 -9.90
N PRO A 514 -23.42 15.19 -9.19
CA PRO A 514 -24.57 15.58 -8.39
C PRO A 514 -24.13 16.50 -7.25
N ASP A 515 -24.96 17.50 -6.93
CA ASP A 515 -24.74 18.27 -5.71
C ASP A 515 -25.01 17.39 -4.50
N LYS A 516 -23.95 17.15 -3.70
CA LYS A 516 -24.00 16.34 -2.49
C LYS A 516 -23.60 17.23 -1.32
N PRO A 517 -24.58 17.79 -0.59
CA PRO A 517 -24.27 18.66 0.52
C PRO A 517 -23.52 17.87 1.61
N PRO A 518 -22.50 18.47 2.25
CA PRO A 518 -21.83 17.85 3.38
C PRO A 518 -22.76 17.72 4.59
N VAL A 519 -22.43 16.81 5.49
CA VAL A 519 -23.10 16.67 6.78
C VAL A 519 -22.55 17.72 7.74
N ILE A 520 -23.40 18.42 8.51
CA ILE A 520 -22.96 19.49 9.43
C ILE A 520 -23.28 19.08 10.87
N LEU A 521 -22.25 18.99 11.73
CA LEU A 521 -22.41 18.61 13.14
C LEU A 521 -23.09 19.71 13.98
N HIS A 522 -22.71 20.96 13.74
CA HIS A 522 -23.29 22.13 14.41
C HIS A 522 -23.93 23.06 13.38
N PRO A 523 -25.16 22.75 12.91
CA PRO A 523 -25.88 23.65 12.02
C PRO A 523 -26.13 24.98 12.75
N PRO A 524 -26.08 26.12 12.06
CA PRO A 524 -26.47 27.38 12.66
C PRO A 524 -27.90 27.23 13.18
N VAL A 525 -28.12 27.53 14.45
CA VAL A 525 -29.48 27.69 14.98
C VAL A 525 -30.12 28.77 14.14
N THR A 526 -31.03 28.38 13.25
CA THR A 526 -31.86 29.35 12.53
C THR A 526 -32.55 30.17 13.60
N ALA A 527 -32.25 31.47 13.64
CA ALA A 527 -33.03 32.39 14.44
C ALA A 527 -34.46 32.30 13.92
N ALA A 528 -35.33 31.66 14.70
CA ALA A 528 -36.76 31.69 14.44
C ALA A 528 -37.15 33.16 14.28
N THR A 529 -37.88 33.46 13.23
CA THR A 529 -38.55 34.74 12.98
C THR A 529 -39.16 35.22 14.30
N PRO A 530 -38.99 36.49 14.71
CA PRO A 530 -39.46 36.95 16.02
C PRO A 530 -40.99 36.89 16.07
N GLY A 531 -41.50 35.79 16.61
CA GLY A 531 -42.87 35.65 17.06
C GLY A 531 -43.07 36.52 18.29
N THR A 532 -44.18 37.23 18.26
CA THR A 532 -44.79 38.14 19.23
C THR A 532 -44.40 37.90 20.69
N ALA A 533 -44.09 39.01 21.35
CA ALA A 533 -43.64 39.13 22.74
C ALA A 533 -44.45 38.27 23.74
N ALA A 534 -43.72 37.55 24.58
CA ALA A 534 -44.18 37.14 25.90
C ALA A 534 -43.03 37.30 26.90
N THR A 535 -43.31 38.15 27.89
CA THR A 535 -42.49 38.59 29.01
C THR A 535 -41.80 37.43 29.74
N LYS A 536 -40.49 37.54 30.02
CA LYS A 536 -39.84 36.70 31.02
C LYS A 536 -39.04 37.55 32.02
N THR A 537 -39.34 37.20 33.27
CA THR A 537 -38.76 37.62 34.54
C THR A 537 -37.29 37.24 34.65
N GLU A 538 -36.65 37.93 35.59
CA GLU A 538 -35.23 38.11 35.86
C GLU A 538 -34.49 36.88 36.43
N THR A 539 -33.15 36.97 36.36
CA THR A 539 -32.06 36.30 37.13
C THR A 539 -31.45 34.96 36.66
N ALA A 540 -30.19 35.01 36.20
CA ALA A 540 -28.99 34.45 36.87
C ALA A 540 -27.72 34.55 35.97
N GLU A 541 -26.58 34.93 36.57
CA GLU A 541 -25.25 35.16 35.94
C GLU A 541 -24.57 33.93 35.30
N PRO A 542 -23.67 34.13 34.30
CA PRO A 542 -22.99 33.04 33.61
C PRO A 542 -21.63 32.66 34.24
N ARG A 543 -21.41 31.36 34.47
CA ARG A 543 -20.05 30.80 34.68
C ARG A 543 -19.33 30.62 33.33
N LYS A 544 -18.12 31.19 33.21
CA LYS A 544 -17.22 31.04 32.05
C LYS A 544 -16.63 29.62 31.98
N PRO A 545 -16.60 28.93 30.82
CA PRO A 545 -15.83 27.69 30.67
C PRO A 545 -14.44 27.93 30.08
N LEU A 546 -13.50 27.14 30.60
CA LEU A 546 -12.05 27.10 30.44
C LEU A 546 -11.52 26.79 29.01
N VAL A 547 -12.31 26.99 27.95
CA VAL A 547 -12.04 26.42 26.61
C VAL A 547 -11.16 27.32 25.73
N LYS A 548 -11.09 28.64 26.00
CA LYS A 548 -10.35 29.58 25.14
C LYS A 548 -8.81 29.47 25.27
N ARG A 549 -8.28 29.11 26.43
CA ARG A 549 -6.81 29.10 26.67
C ARG A 549 -6.07 27.95 25.98
N VAL A 550 -6.76 26.86 25.64
CA VAL A 550 -6.15 25.72 24.91
C VAL A 550 -6.02 26.04 23.41
N ARG A 551 -7.00 26.72 22.82
CA ARG A 551 -7.03 27.05 21.37
C ARG A 551 -5.91 28.01 20.92
N GLU A 552 -5.47 28.93 21.78
CA GLU A 552 -4.38 29.88 21.44
C GLU A 552 -2.99 29.24 21.46
N LYS A 553 -2.74 28.28 22.36
CA LYS A 553 -1.46 27.55 22.40
C LYS A 553 -1.27 26.66 21.17
N VAL A 554 -2.35 26.02 20.69
CA VAL A 554 -2.32 25.17 19.48
C VAL A 554 -2.03 25.99 18.21
N ARG A 555 -2.65 27.16 18.04
CA ARG A 555 -2.41 28.04 16.87
C ARG A 555 -0.97 28.56 16.79
N LYS A 556 -0.30 28.81 17.92
CA LYS A 556 1.09 29.27 17.95
C LYS A 556 2.09 28.15 17.61
N PHE A 557 1.72 26.89 17.85
CA PHE A 557 2.55 25.72 17.52
C PHE A 557 2.53 25.40 16.01
N ILE A 558 1.38 25.56 15.36
CA ILE A 558 1.19 25.31 13.91
C ILE A 558 2.00 26.28 13.04
N ARG A 559 2.20 27.53 13.48
CA ARG A 559 2.95 28.54 12.70
C ARG A 559 4.47 28.29 12.63
N ARG A 560 5.04 27.45 13.51
CA ARG A 560 6.49 27.17 13.55
C ARG A 560 6.96 26.05 12.60
N HIS A 561 6.05 25.27 11.99
CA HIS A 561 6.41 24.11 11.16
C HIS A 561 6.41 24.37 9.64
N ARG A 562 6.63 25.63 9.21
CA ARG A 562 6.58 26.03 7.80
C ARG A 562 7.76 25.54 6.94
N HIS A 563 8.70 24.78 7.52
CA HIS A 563 9.65 23.97 6.77
C HIS A 563 9.18 22.51 6.83
N ARG A 564 8.42 22.07 5.81
CA ARG A 564 8.16 20.63 5.61
C ARG A 564 9.53 19.94 5.54
N LYS A 565 9.88 19.18 6.58
CA LYS A 565 11.01 18.26 6.52
C LYS A 565 10.71 17.23 5.41
N PRO A 566 11.73 16.68 4.73
CA PRO A 566 11.50 15.53 3.85
C PRO A 566 10.82 14.42 4.66
N ARG A 567 9.67 13.94 4.18
CA ARG A 567 9.05 12.72 4.70
C ARG A 567 10.02 11.57 4.51
N THR A 568 10.09 10.69 5.49
CA THR A 568 10.82 9.43 5.39
C THR A 568 9.82 8.32 5.69
N GLU A 569 9.64 7.42 4.74
CA GLU A 569 9.04 6.08 4.86
C GLU A 569 9.44 5.30 6.14
N THR A 570 10.45 5.69 6.93
CA THR A 570 10.76 5.04 8.24
C THR A 570 9.84 5.50 9.37
N ASP A 571 9.21 6.67 9.21
CA ASP A 571 8.14 7.10 10.09
C ASP A 571 6.78 6.59 9.54
N GLU A 572 6.65 6.41 8.21
CA GLU A 572 5.48 5.79 7.54
C GLU A 572 5.51 4.27 7.59
#